data_AF-A0A6P0VM79-F1
#
_entry.id   AF-A0A6P0VM79-F1
#
_cell.length_a   1.000
_cell.length_b   1.000
_cell.length_c   1.000
_cell.angle_alpha   90.00
_cell.angle_beta   90.00
_cell.angle_gamma   90.00
#
_symmetry.space_group_name_H-M   'P 1'
#
loop_
_entity.id
_entity.type
_entity.pdbx_description
1 polymer ?
#
loop_
_entity_poly.entity_id
_entity_poly.type
_entity_poly.pdbx_seq_one_letter_code
_entity_poly.pdbx_strand_id
1 'polypeptide(L)' 'MMKPDFTQMTRKELKTYIRQHPTDDEALRELFVNRRSPKAKAYPFPYNMTKEELDEIFHSRHTN' A
#
# COMPACT_ATOMS: atom_id res chain seq x y z
N MET A 1 6.64 -18.78 16.59
CA MET A 1 6.96 -18.91 15.14
C MET A 1 7.99 -17.85 14.82
N MET A 2 9.12 -18.23 14.22
CA MET A 2 10.16 -17.29 13.82
C MET A 2 9.78 -16.69 12.46
N LYS A 3 9.77 -15.36 12.35
CA LYS A 3 9.46 -14.69 11.07
C LYS A 3 10.60 -14.89 10.07
N PRO A 4 10.31 -15.01 8.77
CA PRO A 4 11.34 -15.01 7.73
C PRO A 4 12.03 -13.65 7.63
N ASP A 5 13.26 -13.64 7.13
CA ASP A 5 13.90 -12.38 6.71
C ASP A 5 13.34 -11.96 5.34
N PHE A 6 12.44 -10.98 5.34
CA PHE A 6 11.80 -10.51 4.11
C PHE A 6 12.76 -9.81 3.16
N THR A 7 13.91 -9.31 3.63
CA THR A 7 14.89 -8.60 2.77
C THR A 7 15.54 -9.54 1.76
N GLN A 8 15.71 -10.81 2.14
CA GLN A 8 16.31 -11.85 1.30
C GLN A 8 15.32 -12.48 0.32
N MET A 9 14.01 -12.25 0.50
CA MET A 9 12.99 -12.82 -0.38
C MET A 9 12.89 -12.09 -1.72
N THR A 10 12.67 -12.85 -2.79
CA THR A 10 12.22 -12.28 -4.06
C THR A 10 10.84 -11.67 -3.93
N ARG A 11 10.47 -10.77 -4.86
CA ARG A 11 9.12 -10.16 -4.89
C ARG A 11 8.01 -11.21 -5.04
N LYS A 12 8.27 -12.35 -5.68
CA LYS A 12 7.30 -13.45 -5.85
C LYS A 12 7.07 -14.17 -4.52
N GLU A 13 8.14 -14.52 -3.82
CA GLU A 13 8.07 -15.21 -2.52
C GLU A 13 7.37 -14.35 -1.47
N LEU A 14 7.75 -13.07 -1.38
CA LEU A 14 7.13 -12.13 -0.44
C LEU A 14 5.62 -11.99 -0.67
N LYS A 15 5.17 -11.92 -1.93
CA LYS A 15 3.73 -11.90 -2.26
C LYS A 15 3.02 -13.21 -1.89
N THR A 16 3.67 -14.35 -2.08
CA THR A 16 3.12 -15.64 -1.66
C THR A 16 2.97 -15.71 -0.14
N TYR A 17 3.97 -15.25 0.61
CA TYR A 17 3.92 -15.18 2.07
C TYR A 17 2.78 -14.29 2.56
N ILE A 18 2.66 -13.07 2.03
CA ILE A 18 1.60 -12.10 2.42
C ILE A 18 0.21 -12.67 2.16
N ARG A 19 0.00 -13.44 1.09
CA ARG A 19 -1.30 -14.09 0.83
C ARG A 19 -1.69 -15.10 1.90
N GLN A 20 -0.71 -15.75 2.53
CA GLN A 20 -0.94 -16.68 3.64
C GLN A 20 -1.01 -15.95 4.99
N HIS A 21 -0.43 -14.75 5.09
CA HIS A 21 -0.35 -13.94 6.31
C HIS A 21 -0.78 -12.49 6.03
N PRO A 22 -2.07 -12.27 5.71
CA PRO A 22 -2.55 -10.97 5.22
C PRO A 22 -2.47 -9.84 6.26
N THR A 23 -2.26 -10.17 7.53
CA THR A 23 -2.16 -9.22 8.65
C THR A 23 -0.73 -9.08 9.20
N ASP A 24 0.29 -9.61 8.51
CA ASP A 24 1.69 -9.42 8.93
C ASP A 24 2.19 -8.06 8.43
N ASP A 25 2.05 -7.05 9.28
CA ASP A 25 2.40 -5.66 8.98
C ASP A 25 3.85 -5.49 8.54
N GLU A 26 4.78 -6.32 9.04
CA GLU A 26 6.19 -6.26 8.62
C GLU A 26 6.36 -6.68 7.16
N ALA A 27 5.70 -7.77 6.74
CA ALA A 27 5.75 -8.24 5.36
C ALA A 27 5.08 -7.24 4.41
N LEU A 28 3.94 -6.67 4.82
CA LEU A 28 3.26 -5.62 4.08
C LEU A 28 4.14 -4.36 3.94
N ARG A 29 4.77 -3.92 5.03
CA ARG A 29 5.67 -2.77 5.03
C ARG A 29 6.88 -2.98 4.14
N GLU A 30 7.46 -4.18 4.15
CA GLU A 30 8.55 -4.51 3.23
C GLU A 30 8.11 -4.37 1.76
N LEU A 31 6.94 -4.91 1.40
CA LEU A 31 6.46 -4.88 0.01
C LEU A 31 6.06 -3.49 -0.48
N PHE A 32 5.36 -2.70 0.36
CA PHE A 32 4.72 -1.45 -0.05
C PHE A 32 5.51 -0.18 0.30
N VAL A 33 6.38 -0.24 1.32
CA VAL A 33 7.17 0.91 1.79
C VAL A 33 8.63 0.76 1.40
N ASN A 34 9.32 -0.29 1.89
CA ASN A 34 10.77 -0.41 1.72
C ASN A 34 11.18 -0.68 0.26
N ARG A 35 10.41 -1.50 -0.45
CA ARG A 35 10.64 -1.84 -1.87
C ARG A 35 9.92 -0.92 -2.85
N ARG A 36 9.41 0.22 -2.38
CA ARG A 36 8.71 1.18 -3.23
C ARG A 36 9.68 1.75 -4.27
N SER A 37 9.28 1.72 -5.54
CA SER A 37 10.08 2.33 -6.60
C SER A 37 10.24 3.84 -6.34
N PRO A 38 11.45 4.40 -6.47
CA PRO A 38 11.66 5.85 -6.31
C PRO A 38 10.93 6.67 -7.38
N LYS A 39 10.57 6.04 -8.51
CA LYS A 39 9.80 6.67 -9.59
C LYS A 39 8.29 6.40 -9.51
N ALA A 40 7.80 5.75 -8.45
CA ALA A 40 6.38 5.46 -8.31
C ALA A 40 5.58 6.77 -8.20
N LYS A 41 4.45 6.86 -8.90
CA LYS A 41 3.51 7.99 -8.73
C LYS A 41 3.11 8.09 -7.26
N ALA A 42 3.28 9.27 -6.68
CA ALA A 42 2.76 9.58 -5.35
C ALA A 42 1.40 10.27 -5.52
N TYR A 43 0.41 9.78 -4.79
CA TYR A 43 -0.87 10.47 -4.64
C TYR A 43 -0.83 11.09 -3.24
N PRO A 44 -0.39 12.35 -3.11
CA PRO A 44 -0.44 13.01 -1.82
C PRO A 44 -1.91 13.02 -1.38
N PHE A 45 -2.15 12.65 -0.13
CA PHE A 45 -3.43 12.97 0.49
C PHE A 45 -3.60 14.49 0.38
N PRO A 46 -4.77 15.01 0.02
CA PRO A 46 -4.91 16.45 -0.15
C PRO A 46 -4.97 17.09 1.24
N TYR A 47 -3.79 17.35 1.80
CA TYR A 47 -3.61 17.97 3.11
C TYR A 47 -4.25 19.36 3.20
N ASN A 48 -4.49 19.98 2.04
CA ASN A 48 -5.06 21.31 1.92
C ASN A 48 -6.56 21.28 1.60
N MET A 49 -7.16 20.09 1.42
CA MET A 49 -8.59 19.97 1.15
C MET A 49 -9.35 19.67 2.43
N THR A 50 -10.51 20.28 2.57
CA THR A 50 -11.44 19.94 3.64
C THR A 50 -12.06 18.57 3.38
N LYS A 51 -12.72 18.02 4.41
CA LYS A 51 -13.43 16.75 4.29
C LYS A 51 -14.54 16.83 3.22
N GLU A 52 -15.20 17.97 3.12
CA GLU A 52 -16.28 18.21 2.15
C GLU A 52 -15.75 18.17 0.71
N GLU A 53 -14.63 18.83 0.43
CA GLU A 53 -13.97 18.81 -0.88
C GLU A 53 -13.51 17.39 -1.27
N LEU A 54 -13.00 16.64 -0.30
CA LEU A 54 -12.68 15.22 -0.45
C LEU A 54 -13.92 14.39 -0.80
N ASP A 55 -15.02 14.61 -0.07
CA ASP A 55 -16.25 13.85 -0.28
C ASP A 55 -16.83 14.14 -1.68
N GLU A 56 -16.76 15.36 -2.19
CA GLU A 56 -17.18 15.69 -3.56
C GLU A 56 -16.32 14.96 -4.63
N ILE A 57 -15.00 14.91 -4.45
CA ILE A 57 -14.10 14.24 -5.41
C ILE A 57 -14.32 12.72 -5.40
N PHE A 58 -14.41 12.10 -4.24
CA PHE A 58 -14.45 10.64 -4.11
C PHE A 58 -15.86 10.03 -4.12
N HIS A 59 -16.90 10.81 -3.82
CA HIS A 59 -18.29 10.37 -3.80
C HIS A 59 -19.17 11.02 -4.88
N SER A 60 -18.62 11.88 -5.76
CA SER A 60 -19.35 12.27 -6.96
C SER A 60 -19.63 11.03 -7.79
N ARG A 61 -20.91 10.62 -7.81
CA ARG A 61 -21.36 9.60 -8.75
C ARG A 61 -21.21 10.21 -10.13
N HIS A 62 -20.27 9.70 -10.93
CA HIS A 62 -20.33 9.88 -12.37
C HIS A 62 -21.62 9.21 -12.86
N THR A 63 -22.72 9.97 -12.88
CA THR A 63 -23.88 9.64 -13.70
C THR A 63 -23.46 9.92 -15.14
N ASN A 64 -23.03 8.87 -15.84
CA ASN A 64 -22.98 8.85 -17.29
C ASN A 64 -24.40 8.93 -17.87
#